data_AF-A0A972LDY4-F1
#
_entry.id   AF-A0A972LDY4-F1
#
_cell.length_a   1.000
_cell.length_b   1.000
_cell.length_c   1.000
_cell.angle_alpha   90.00
_cell.angle_beta   90.00
_cell.angle_gamma   90.00
#
_symmetry.space_group_name_H-M   'P 1'
#
loop_
_entity.id
_entity.type
_entity.pdbx_description
1 polymer ?
#
loop_
_entity_poly.entity_id
_entity_poly.type
_entity_poly.pdbx_seq_one_letter_code
_entity_poly.pdbx_strand_id
1 'polypeptide(L)' 'MFIQKILGYFSNDLAIDLGTANTLVYVKGKGIVCNEPSVVVIRKDDKKTIAVGSEAKKMLGKTPANIMALRPMKDG' A
#
# COMPACT_ATOMS: atom_id res chain seq x y z
N MET A 1 31.05 9.18 4.50
CA MET A 1 31.10 8.22 5.62
C MET A 1 30.52 8.78 6.93
N PHE A 2 30.86 10.00 7.37
CA PHE A 2 30.27 10.61 8.59
C PHE A 2 28.84 11.16 8.38
N ILE A 3 28.61 11.86 7.26
CA ILE A 3 27.31 12.47 6.92
C ILE A 3 26.21 11.42 6.67
N GLN A 4 26.56 10.29 6.03
CA GLN A 4 25.63 9.18 5.81
C GLN A 4 25.16 8.55 7.13
N LYS A 5 26.01 8.53 8.17
CA LYS A 5 25.66 8.01 9.50
C LYS A 5 24.62 8.90 10.19
N ILE A 6 24.77 10.21 10.09
CA ILE A 6 23.80 11.19 10.62
C ILE A 6 22.49 11.11 9.86
N LEU A 7 22.53 11.02 8.52
CA LEU A 7 21.33 10.82 7.70
C LEU A 7 20.61 9.48 7.99
N GLY A 8 21.35 8.43 8.33
CA GLY A 8 20.78 7.14 8.75
C GLY A 8 20.09 7.16 10.12
N TYR A 9 20.46 8.08 11.02
CA TYR A 9 19.69 8.33 12.24
C TYR A 9 18.37 9.07 11.96
N PHE A 10 18.28 9.78 10.83
CA PHE A 10 17.04 10.42 10.35
C PHE A 10 16.29 9.60 9.30
N SER A 11 16.82 8.44 8.86
CA SER A 11 16.06 7.53 8.01
C SER A 11 15.02 6.80 8.85
N ASN A 12 13.75 6.83 8.43
CA ASN A 12 12.72 6.01 9.05
C ASN A 12 13.02 4.56 8.69
N ASP A 13 13.64 3.80 9.60
CA ASP A 13 13.75 2.34 9.48
C ASP A 13 12.33 1.77 9.32
N LEU A 14 12.04 1.24 8.13
CA LEU A 14 10.73 0.77 7.69
C LEU A 14 10.76 -0.73 7.43
N ALA A 15 9.75 -1.45 7.90
CA ALA A 15 9.44 -2.80 7.45
C ALA A 15 8.06 -2.80 6.79
N ILE A 16 7.94 -3.44 5.63
CA ILE A 16 6.70 -3.50 4.85
C ILE A 16 6.33 -4.96 4.68
N ASP A 17 5.14 -5.33 5.13
CA ASP A 17 4.53 -6.63 4.88
C ASP A 17 3.48 -6.46 3.77
N LEU A 18 3.71 -7.11 2.63
CA LEU A 18 2.87 -7.04 1.43
C LEU A 18 2.01 -8.31 1.32
N GLY A 19 1.07 -8.47 2.24
CA GLY A 19 0.16 -9.61 2.24
C GLY A 19 -0.89 -9.55 1.12
N THR A 20 -1.42 -10.71 0.74
CA THR A 20 -2.56 -10.85 -0.19
C THR A 20 -3.83 -10.17 0.33
N ALA A 21 -4.02 -10.16 1.66
CA ALA A 21 -5.17 -9.57 2.32
C ALA A 21 -4.95 -8.10 2.69
N ASN A 22 -3.84 -7.79 3.37
CA ASN A 22 -3.51 -6.47 3.92
C ASN A 22 -2.03 -6.15 3.72
N THR A 23 -1.73 -4.85 3.64
CA THR A 23 -0.39 -4.29 3.62
C THR A 23 -0.14 -3.58 4.95
N LEU A 24 0.94 -3.95 5.63
CA LEU A 24 1.33 -3.33 6.89
C LEU A 24 2.65 -2.59 6.71
N VAL A 25 2.76 -1.43 7.36
CA VAL A 25 4.02 -0.67 7.44
C VAL A 25 4.35 -0.47 8.91
N TYR A 26 5.54 -0.94 9.29
CA TYR A 26 6.12 -0.73 10.61
C TYR A 26 7.25 0.29 10.53
N VAL A 27 7.28 1.24 11.46
CA VAL A 27 8.40 2.16 11.65
C VAL A 27 9.05 1.87 13.00
N LYS A 28 10.36 1.66 13.01
CA LYS A 28 11.13 1.45 14.24
C LYS A 28 10.91 2.59 15.23
N GLY A 29 10.55 2.21 16.47
CA GLY A 29 10.24 3.15 17.54
C GLY A 29 8.83 3.77 17.47
N LYS A 30 8.05 3.54 16.41
CA LYS A 30 6.64 3.98 16.30
C LYS A 30 5.64 2.82 16.25
N GLY A 31 6.06 1.62 15.86
CA GLY A 31 5.16 0.49 15.69
C GLY A 31 4.56 0.43 14.29
N ILE A 32 3.41 -0.23 14.15
CA ILE A 32 2.66 -0.29 12.90
C ILE A 32 2.00 1.07 12.66
N VAL A 33 2.40 1.74 11.59
CA VAL A 33 1.89 3.07 11.20
C VAL A 33 0.90 3.02 10.04
N CYS A 34 0.80 1.88 9.35
CA CYS A 34 -0.19 1.63 8.32
C CYS A 34 -0.64 0.17 8.38
N ASN A 35 -1.95 -0.06 8.25
CA ASN A 35 -2.55 -1.38 8.10
C ASN A 35 -3.79 -1.21 7.21
N GLU A 36 -3.61 -1.41 5.91
CA GLU A 36 -4.64 -1.18 4.90
C GLU A 36 -4.90 -2.46 4.12
N PRO A 37 -6.15 -2.72 3.66
CA PRO A 37 -6.41 -3.79 2.72
C PRO A 37 -5.52 -3.72 1.47
N SER A 38 -4.98 -4.85 1.03
CA SER A 38 -4.18 -4.96 -0.21
C SER A 38 -5.10 -4.92 -1.44
N VAL A 39 -5.74 -3.78 -1.67
CA VAL A 39 -6.68 -3.54 -2.75
C VAL A 39 -6.39 -2.18 -3.37
N VAL A 40 -6.43 -2.13 -4.69
CA VAL A 40 -6.32 -0.89 -5.46
C VAL A 40 -7.43 -0.82 -6.50
N VAL A 41 -7.95 0.38 -6.73
CA VAL A 41 -8.85 0.68 -7.85
C VAL A 41 -8.10 1.52 -8.85
N ILE A 42 -8.10 1.09 -10.11
CA ILE A 42 -7.46 1.79 -11.22
C ILE A 42 -8.43 2.04 -12.37
N ARG A 43 -8.17 3.06 -13.17
CA ARG A 43 -8.81 3.24 -14.47
C ARG A 43 -8.26 2.23 -15.49
N LYS A 44 -9.11 1.67 -16.35
CA LYS A 44 -8.70 0.56 -17.22
C LYS A 44 -7.84 0.99 -18.42
N ASP A 45 -8.07 2.19 -18.93
CA ASP A 45 -7.43 2.86 -20.07
C ASP A 45 -5.99 3.29 -19.78
N ASP A 46 -5.77 4.12 -18.76
CA ASP A 46 -4.48 4.75 -18.44
C ASP A 46 -3.80 4.15 -17.19
N LYS A 47 -4.45 3.17 -16.55
CA LYS A 47 -3.99 2.53 -15.30
C LYS A 47 -3.81 3.51 -14.13
N LYS A 48 -4.39 4.72 -14.20
CA LYS A 48 -4.31 5.70 -13.12
C LYS A 48 -5.02 5.18 -11.87
N THR A 49 -4.34 5.26 -10.74
CA THR A 49 -4.90 4.93 -9.43
C THR A 49 -6.02 5.90 -9.07
N ILE A 50 -7.16 5.34 -8.68
CA ILE A 50 -8.35 6.07 -8.22
C ILE A 50 -8.45 5.99 -6.69
N ALA A 51 -8.22 4.81 -6.12
CA ALA A 51 -8.25 4.59 -4.67
C ALA A 51 -7.32 3.43 -4.28
N VAL A 52 -6.88 3.40 -3.02
CA VAL A 52 -6.11 2.30 -2.40
C VAL A 52 -6.72 1.97 -1.04
N GLY A 53 -6.35 0.81 -0.49
CA GLY A 53 -6.68 0.46 0.89
C GLY A 53 -8.17 0.32 1.14
N SER A 54 -8.64 0.88 2.24
CA SER A 54 -10.02 0.80 2.70
C SER A 54 -11.02 1.39 1.70
N GLU A 55 -10.67 2.51 1.05
CA GLU A 55 -11.53 3.12 0.02
C GLU A 55 -11.64 2.22 -1.21
N ALA A 56 -10.54 1.65 -1.67
CA ALA A 56 -10.56 0.68 -2.76
C ALA A 56 -11.37 -0.58 -2.40
N LYS A 57 -11.25 -1.08 -1.16
CA LYS A 57 -11.99 -2.25 -0.69
C LYS A 57 -13.51 -2.02 -0.70
N LYS A 58 -13.99 -0.82 -0.32
CA LYS A 58 -15.42 -0.46 -0.36
C LYS A 58 -16.02 -0.55 -1.77
N MET A 59 -15.19 -0.39 -2.80
CA MET A 59 -15.58 -0.42 -4.21
C MET A 59 -15.56 -1.84 -4.81
N LEU A 60 -15.04 -2.86 -4.12
CA LEU A 60 -15.02 -4.24 -4.61
C LEU A 60 -16.44 -4.71 -4.97
N GLY A 61 -16.59 -5.26 -6.17
CA GLY A 61 -17.88 -5.71 -6.69
C GLY A 61 -18.86 -4.59 -7.06
N LYS A 62 -18.45 -3.30 -6.95
CA LYS A 62 -19.29 -2.12 -7.20
C LYS A 62 -18.67 -1.14 -8.20
N THR A 63 -17.68 -1.59 -8.98
CA THR A 63 -16.97 -0.74 -9.95
C THR A 63 -17.70 -0.68 -11.30
N PRO A 64 -17.96 0.51 -11.86
CA PRO A 64 -18.46 0.65 -13.23
C PRO A 64 -17.43 0.19 -14.27
N ALA A 65 -17.84 0.05 -15.53
CA ALA A 65 -17.07 -0.63 -16.57
C ALA A 65 -15.68 -0.04 -16.85
N ASN A 66 -15.47 1.26 -16.61
CA ASN A 66 -14.23 1.99 -16.90
C ASN A 66 -13.16 1.92 -15.79
N ILE A 67 -13.50 1.42 -14.60
CA ILE A 67 -12.55 1.20 -13.51
C ILE A 67 -12.56 -0.27 -13.07
N MET A 68 -11.49 -0.71 -12.42
CA MET A 68 -11.41 -2.05 -11.85
C MET A 68 -10.75 -2.03 -10.48
N ALA A 69 -11.33 -2.78 -9.55
CA ALA A 69 -10.71 -3.11 -8.28
C ALA A 69 -9.89 -4.41 -8.43
N LEU A 70 -8.66 -4.43 -7.94
CA LEU A 70 -7.78 -5.60 -7.97
C LEU A 70 -6.96 -5.71 -6.68
N ARG A 71 -6.46 -6.92 -6.41
CA ARG A 71 -5.47 -7.19 -5.36
C ARG A 71 -4.10 -7.33 -6.02
N PRO A 72 -3.09 -6.50 -5.68
CA PRO A 72 -1.79 -6.54 -6.34
C PRO A 72 -0.98 -7.78 -5.96
N MET A 73 -1.22 -8.32 -4.77
CA MET A 73 -0.59 -9.54 -4.26
C MET A 73 -1.58 -10.70 -4.35
N LYS A 74 -1.20 -11.81 -4.98
CA LYS A 74 -2.05 -13.00 -5.16
C LYS A 74 -1.22 -14.27 -4.95
N ASP A 75 -1.87 -15.33 -4.47
CA ASP A 75 -1.35 -16.70 -4.39
C ASP A 75 -0.14 -16.96 -3.48
N GLY A 76 0.42 -15.93 -2.83
CA GLY A 76 1.48 -16.08 -1.81
C GLY A 76 2.85 -16.21 -2.43
#